data_AF-A0A7Y5DES3-F1
#
_entry.id   AF-A0A7Y5DES3-F1
#
_cell.length_a   1.000
_cell.length_b   1.000
_cell.length_c   1.000
_cell.angle_alpha   90.00
_cell.angle_beta   90.00
_cell.angle_gamma   90.00
#
_symmetry.space_group_name_H-M   'P 1'
#
loop_
_entity.id
_entity.type
_entity.pdbx_description
1 polymer ?
#
loop_
_entity_poly.entity_id
_entity_poly.type
_entity_poly.pdbx_seq_one_letter_code
_entity_poly.pdbx_strand_id
1 'polypeptide(L)'
;MSQRTLAGLFAILALIGYLCSFIPKADAIPAFARKYDTSCNTCHVSGFPKLNDFGNRFRDRGYQMDTDDDLPTGLHMGYWPVSLRTTVGYQGAFTSKLAGGNPAAGSAGASTGSFGFTGLDLLAFGSLAKDIAFGVIYVPGLGSAGFGTGGSDGDLEAAFVRFNNLFSTSLVNVKVGKFELDLPFSEKRSPTLNTPFVMYHYMSGKPFNRVIANPAGNPTYANANDFGLGDNQQGMELFGTRDFDAIDGTLRYSLNAVSSSASNVSGAGGGRAMQFYGHVTQSFGGYGIVDGQRIGLFGMAGRTPTVGNAAIGTGSQTGTGEQNKTFTRMGVDFSLTAMGTV
;
A
#
# COMPACT_ATOMS: atom_id res chain seq x y z
N MET A 1 41.82 16.03 6.52
CA MET A 1 40.71 16.80 5.93
C MET A 1 41.21 18.21 5.66
N SER A 2 41.05 18.78 4.46
CA SER A 2 41.62 20.12 4.17
C SER A 2 40.89 21.22 4.95
N GLN A 3 41.56 22.33 5.29
CA GLN A 3 40.92 23.50 5.94
C GLN A 3 39.66 23.97 5.20
N ARG A 4 39.63 23.84 3.87
CA ARG A 4 38.48 24.20 3.01
C ARG A 4 37.29 23.26 3.22
N THR A 5 37.56 21.97 3.45
CA THR A 5 36.54 20.95 3.74
C THR A 5 35.93 21.16 5.13
N LEU A 6 36.75 21.53 6.12
CA LEU A 6 36.29 21.81 7.49
C LEU A 6 35.43 23.08 7.54
N ALA A 7 35.84 24.14 6.85
CA ALA A 7 35.07 25.38 6.73
C ALA A 7 33.72 25.16 6.01
N GLY A 8 33.70 24.32 4.96
CA GLY A 8 32.47 23.95 4.26
C GLY A 8 31.48 23.17 5.15
N LEU A 9 31.99 22.21 5.94
CA LEU A 9 31.17 21.47 6.91
C LEU A 9 30.58 22.39 7.98
N PHE A 10 31.37 23.33 8.48
CA PHE A 10 30.90 24.29 9.48
C PHE A 10 29.84 25.24 8.92
N ALA A 11 30.00 25.70 7.68
CA ALA A 11 29.01 26.52 7.00
C ALA A 11 27.69 25.77 6.77
N ILE A 12 27.75 24.49 6.38
CA ILE A 12 26.57 23.64 6.23
C ILE A 12 25.87 23.43 7.58
N LEU A 13 26.62 23.11 8.64
CA LEU A 13 26.06 22.95 9.99
C LEU A 13 25.43 24.23 10.52
N ALA A 14 26.07 25.38 10.30
CA ALA A 14 25.53 26.68 10.66
C ALA A 14 24.25 27.01 9.87
N LEU A 15 24.21 26.70 8.57
CA LEU A 15 23.03 26.86 7.74
C LEU A 15 21.89 25.94 8.19
N ILE A 16 22.17 24.68 8.50
CA ILE A 16 21.18 23.73 9.05
C ILE A 16 20.65 24.25 10.38
N GLY A 17 21.53 24.68 11.29
CA GLY A 17 21.12 25.25 12.59
C GLY A 17 20.24 26.49 12.43
N TYR A 18 20.59 27.40 11.51
CA TYR A 18 19.80 28.57 11.18
C TYR A 18 18.43 28.18 10.61
N LEU A 19 18.36 27.26 9.66
CA LEU A 19 17.10 26.78 9.09
C LEU A 19 16.22 26.07 10.12
N CYS A 20 16.81 25.29 11.03
CA CYS A 20 16.08 24.63 12.12
C CYS A 20 15.44 25.61 13.10
N SER A 21 16.02 26.81 13.28
CA SER A 21 15.46 27.84 14.17
C SER A 21 14.17 28.50 13.66
N PHE A 22 13.81 28.29 12.39
CA PHE A 22 12.58 28.82 11.78
C PHE A 22 11.53 27.76 11.46
N ILE A 23 11.65 26.53 11.98
CA ILE A 23 10.65 25.50 11.74
C ILE A 23 9.40 25.85 12.57
N PRO A 24 8.27 26.30 11.95
CA PRO A 24 7.04 26.48 12.70
C PRO A 24 6.57 25.13 13.24
N LYS A 25 5.71 25.15 14.26
CA LYS A 25 4.99 23.93 14.64
C LYS A 25 4.27 23.41 13.40
N ALA A 26 4.65 22.22 12.95
CA ALA A 26 3.97 21.56 11.86
C ALA A 26 2.64 21.03 12.40
N ASP A 27 1.59 21.82 12.25
CA ASP A 27 0.23 21.31 12.40
C ASP A 27 -0.01 20.36 11.23
N ALA A 28 0.10 19.06 11.50
CA ALA A 28 -0.37 18.06 10.55
C ALA A 28 -1.83 18.38 10.19
N ILE A 29 -2.29 17.99 9.00
CA ILE A 29 -3.69 18.09 8.62
C ILE A 29 -4.35 16.77 9.10
N PRO A 30 -4.93 16.66 10.32
CA PRO A 30 -5.48 15.39 10.78
C PRO A 30 -6.83 15.15 10.10
N ALA A 31 -6.80 14.48 8.95
CA ALA A 31 -7.96 14.36 8.07
C ALA A 31 -9.20 13.85 8.83
N PHE A 32 -9.04 12.79 9.64
CA PHE A 32 -10.12 12.24 10.47
C PHE A 32 -10.37 13.02 11.75
N ALA A 33 -9.32 13.44 12.45
CA ALA A 33 -9.47 13.99 13.80
C ALA A 33 -10.20 15.36 13.79
N ARG A 34 -10.12 16.11 12.68
CA ARG A 34 -10.94 17.32 12.48
C ARG A 34 -12.44 17.06 12.45
N LYS A 35 -12.86 15.86 11.99
CA LYS A 35 -14.28 15.50 11.93
C LYS A 35 -14.90 15.36 13.33
N TYR A 36 -14.10 14.91 14.30
CA TYR A 36 -14.54 14.57 15.66
C TYR A 36 -13.91 15.46 16.74
N ASP A 37 -13.25 16.55 16.34
CA ASP A 37 -12.51 17.45 17.24
C ASP A 37 -11.63 16.73 18.27
N THR A 38 -10.82 15.78 17.80
CA THR A 38 -9.94 14.97 18.66
C THR A 38 -8.47 15.11 18.26
N SER A 39 -7.56 14.70 19.15
CA SER A 39 -6.12 14.74 18.92
C SER A 39 -5.62 13.53 18.13
N CYS A 40 -4.51 13.69 17.40
CA CYS A 40 -3.93 12.61 16.59
C CYS A 40 -3.57 11.35 17.40
N ASN A 41 -3.14 11.52 18.64
CA ASN A 41 -2.77 10.44 19.56
C ASN A 41 -3.98 9.62 20.04
N THR A 42 -5.22 10.07 19.78
CA THR A 42 -6.41 9.23 19.97
C THR A 42 -6.36 8.02 19.05
N CYS A 43 -5.90 8.18 17.80
CA CYS A 43 -5.81 7.10 16.81
C CYS A 43 -4.40 6.54 16.61
N HIS A 44 -3.37 7.31 16.96
CA HIS A 44 -1.97 6.95 16.69
C HIS A 44 -1.16 6.80 17.97
N VAL A 45 -0.17 5.92 17.94
CA VAL A 45 0.86 5.89 18.98
C VAL A 45 1.71 7.15 18.92
N SER A 46 2.28 7.55 20.06
CA SER A 46 3.21 8.68 20.10
C SER A 46 4.52 8.35 19.36
N GLY A 47 5.08 9.34 18.66
CA GLY A 47 6.32 9.18 17.90
C GLY A 47 6.07 8.78 16.45
N PHE A 48 6.02 7.48 16.16
CA PHE A 48 5.90 6.99 14.78
C PHE A 48 4.41 6.87 14.37
N PRO A 49 4.02 7.28 13.14
CA PRO A 49 2.63 7.23 12.68
C PRO A 49 2.15 5.79 12.42
N LYS A 50 1.92 5.04 13.50
CA LYS A 50 1.31 3.72 13.57
C LYS A 50 -0.02 3.83 14.29
N LEU A 51 -1.04 3.11 13.84
CA LEU A 51 -2.34 3.11 14.51
C LEU A 51 -2.27 2.37 15.84
N ASN A 52 -2.78 2.98 16.90
CA ASN A 52 -3.04 2.30 18.17
C ASN A 52 -4.30 1.43 18.06
N ASP A 53 -4.70 0.77 19.14
CA ASP A 53 -5.86 -0.12 19.15
C ASP A 53 -7.15 0.62 18.76
N PHE A 54 -7.37 1.83 19.27
CA PHE A 54 -8.51 2.66 18.87
C PHE A 54 -8.49 2.98 17.37
N GLY A 55 -7.35 3.40 16.82
CA GLY A 55 -7.20 3.73 15.41
C GLY A 55 -7.42 2.54 14.48
N ASN A 56 -6.98 1.34 14.87
CA ASN A 56 -7.27 0.11 14.14
C ASN A 56 -8.77 -0.20 14.16
N ARG A 57 -9.43 -0.07 15.31
CA ARG A 57 -10.89 -0.25 15.45
C ARG A 57 -11.68 0.80 14.66
N PHE A 58 -11.25 2.06 14.68
CA PHE A 58 -11.85 3.15 13.92
C PHE A 58 -11.83 2.86 12.41
N ARG A 59 -10.67 2.42 11.88
CA ARG A 59 -10.54 1.96 10.50
C ARG A 59 -11.46 0.77 10.23
N ASP A 60 -11.45 -0.21 11.12
CA ASP A 60 -12.25 -1.43 11.00
C ASP A 60 -13.75 -1.18 11.17
N ARG A 61 -14.18 -0.04 11.70
CA ARG A 61 -15.58 0.42 11.74
C ARG A 61 -15.96 1.31 10.55
N GLY A 62 -15.07 1.46 9.57
CA GLY A 62 -15.32 2.28 8.39
C GLY A 62 -15.15 3.78 8.63
N TYR A 63 -14.22 4.16 9.51
CA TYR A 63 -13.88 5.55 9.83
C TYR A 63 -15.01 6.31 10.55
N GLN A 64 -15.74 5.59 11.42
CA GLN A 64 -16.89 6.06 12.18
C GLN A 64 -16.65 5.95 13.69
N MET A 65 -17.18 6.91 14.45
CA MET A 65 -17.20 6.86 15.93
C MET A 65 -18.59 6.61 16.50
N ASP A 66 -19.60 6.44 15.64
CA ASP A 66 -21.01 6.28 16.00
C ASP A 66 -21.57 7.50 16.72
N THR A 67 -21.22 8.68 16.19
CA THR A 67 -21.71 9.99 16.65
C THR A 67 -22.51 10.69 15.57
N ASP A 68 -23.19 11.79 15.91
CA ASP A 68 -23.93 12.60 14.93
C ASP A 68 -23.01 13.17 13.82
N ASP A 69 -21.71 13.28 14.07
CA ASP A 69 -20.72 13.72 13.07
C ASP A 69 -20.58 12.73 11.90
N ASP A 70 -21.02 11.47 12.07
CA ASP A 70 -21.06 10.46 11.00
C ASP A 70 -22.18 10.70 9.99
N LEU A 71 -23.18 11.52 10.33
CA LEU A 71 -24.32 11.80 9.47
C LEU A 71 -24.02 12.96 8.50
N PRO A 72 -24.49 12.90 7.25
CA PRO A 72 -24.29 13.96 6.25
C PRO A 72 -25.20 15.18 6.47
N THR A 73 -25.63 15.43 7.71
CA THR A 73 -26.60 16.48 8.08
C THR A 73 -25.93 17.77 8.58
N GLY A 74 -24.64 17.71 8.96
CA GLY A 74 -23.82 18.82 9.45
C GLY A 74 -22.47 18.92 8.73
N LEU A 75 -22.51 19.02 7.39
CA LEU A 75 -21.32 19.04 6.54
C LEU A 75 -20.41 20.23 6.90
N HIS A 76 -19.38 19.97 7.70
CA HIS A 76 -18.28 20.87 7.96
C HIS A 76 -17.04 20.40 7.18
N MET A 77 -16.00 21.23 7.09
CA MET A 77 -14.80 20.93 6.28
C MET A 77 -14.07 19.63 6.69
N GLY A 78 -14.34 19.09 7.88
CA GLY A 78 -13.81 17.81 8.36
C GLY A 78 -14.56 16.58 7.84
N TYR A 79 -15.79 16.73 7.34
CA TYR A 79 -16.64 15.60 6.93
C TYR A 79 -16.06 14.83 5.73
N TRP A 80 -15.43 15.54 4.80
CA TRP A 80 -14.72 14.97 3.65
C TRP A 80 -13.20 15.00 3.89
N PRO A 81 -12.65 14.01 4.62
CA PRO A 81 -11.22 13.94 4.90
C PRO A 81 -10.45 13.68 3.61
N VAL A 82 -9.69 14.69 3.18
CA VAL A 82 -8.74 14.59 2.07
C VAL A 82 -7.34 14.88 2.62
N SER A 83 -6.36 14.08 2.20
CA SER A 83 -4.95 14.27 2.51
C SER A 83 -4.07 14.09 1.27
N LEU A 84 -2.91 14.73 1.32
CA LEU A 84 -1.86 14.59 0.31
C LEU A 84 -0.65 13.95 0.98
N ARG A 85 -0.06 12.96 0.31
CA ARG A 85 1.21 12.35 0.74
C ARG A 85 2.22 12.46 -0.39
N THR A 86 3.42 12.93 -0.07
CA THR A 86 4.53 12.96 -1.01
C THR A 86 5.84 12.80 -0.25
N THR A 87 6.88 12.37 -0.95
CA THR A 87 8.24 12.29 -0.43
C THR A 87 9.14 13.14 -1.30
N VAL A 88 9.83 14.09 -0.68
CA VAL A 88 10.84 14.93 -1.32
C VAL A 88 12.22 14.36 -1.08
N GLY A 89 13.12 14.51 -2.04
CA GLY A 89 14.50 14.07 -1.86
C GLY A 89 15.45 14.66 -2.89
N TYR A 90 16.70 14.23 -2.79
CA TYR A 90 17.73 14.43 -3.81
C TYR A 90 18.21 13.05 -4.28
N GLN A 91 18.22 12.81 -5.58
CA GLN A 91 18.69 11.56 -6.18
C GLN A 91 19.89 11.84 -7.07
N GLY A 92 21.00 11.13 -6.82
CA GLY A 92 22.13 11.02 -7.75
C GLY A 92 22.10 9.68 -8.46
N ALA A 93 22.25 9.69 -9.79
CA ALA A 93 22.31 8.47 -10.61
C ALA A 93 23.56 8.49 -11.49
N PHE A 94 24.16 7.31 -11.66
CA PHE A 94 25.31 7.11 -12.54
C PHE A 94 25.11 5.84 -13.37
N THR A 95 25.32 5.94 -14.68
CA THR A 95 25.36 4.81 -15.60
C THR A 95 26.69 4.81 -16.34
N SER A 96 27.34 3.65 -16.41
CA SER A 96 28.68 3.48 -16.98
C SER A 96 28.70 2.74 -18.33
N LYS A 97 27.53 2.33 -18.81
CA LYS A 97 27.36 1.54 -20.04
C LYS A 97 26.14 2.01 -20.82
N LEU A 98 26.16 3.28 -21.24
CA LEU A 98 25.17 3.75 -22.19
C LEU A 98 25.37 3.01 -23.52
N ALA A 99 24.27 2.56 -24.13
CA ALA A 99 24.30 2.02 -25.49
C ALA A 99 24.67 3.17 -26.45
N GLY A 100 25.95 3.27 -26.79
CA GLY A 100 26.45 4.28 -27.73
C GLY A 100 25.97 3.96 -29.14
N GLY A 101 25.35 4.94 -29.82
CA GLY A 101 25.07 4.86 -31.26
C GLY A 101 26.32 5.00 -32.14
N ASN A 102 27.50 5.17 -31.54
CA ASN A 102 28.78 5.30 -32.25
C ASN A 102 29.73 4.16 -31.84
N PRO A 103 30.01 3.18 -32.72
CA PRO A 103 30.91 2.07 -32.42
C PRO A 103 32.39 2.48 -32.21
N ALA A 104 32.76 3.74 -32.50
CA ALA A 104 34.09 4.28 -32.21
C ALA A 104 34.23 4.86 -30.79
N ALA A 105 33.13 5.06 -30.08
CA ALA A 105 33.14 5.47 -28.68
C ALA A 105 33.03 4.22 -27.79
N GLY A 106 34.13 3.84 -27.14
CA GLY A 106 34.07 2.90 -26.02
C GLY A 106 33.04 3.35 -24.97
N SER A 107 32.57 2.42 -24.15
CA SER A 107 31.52 2.59 -23.11
C SER A 107 31.36 4.03 -22.62
N ALA A 108 30.27 4.70 -22.99
CA ALA A 108 29.96 6.05 -22.53
C ALA A 108 29.22 5.99 -21.18
N GLY A 109 29.55 6.91 -20.27
CA GLY A 109 28.88 7.05 -18.99
C GLY A 109 28.12 8.38 -18.87
N ALA A 110 27.09 8.41 -18.03
CA ALA A 110 26.39 9.64 -17.63
C ALA A 110 26.16 9.64 -16.12
N SER A 111 26.36 10.80 -15.50
CA SER A 111 25.91 11.10 -14.14
C SER A 111 24.86 12.21 -14.18
N THR A 112 23.87 12.11 -13.31
CA THR A 112 22.85 13.15 -13.12
C THR A 112 22.47 13.24 -11.64
N GLY A 113 21.99 14.40 -11.23
CA GLY A 113 21.52 14.66 -9.88
C GLY A 113 20.38 15.67 -9.89
N SER A 114 19.29 15.40 -9.18
CA SER A 114 18.17 16.35 -9.08
C SER A 114 17.44 16.25 -7.75
N PHE A 115 16.84 17.36 -7.35
CA PHE A 115 15.75 17.35 -6.38
C PHE A 115 14.46 16.94 -7.09
N GLY A 116 13.62 16.19 -6.39
CA GLY A 116 12.38 15.69 -6.97
C GLY A 116 11.53 14.99 -5.92
N PHE A 117 10.49 14.35 -6.43
CA PHE A 117 9.52 13.62 -5.63
C PHE A 117 9.54 12.15 -6.02
N THR A 118 9.40 11.23 -5.05
CA THR A 118 9.29 9.80 -5.39
C THR A 118 7.86 9.41 -5.79
N GLY A 119 6.86 10.24 -5.45
CA GLY A 119 5.45 9.98 -5.65
C GLY A 119 4.58 11.08 -5.05
N LEU A 120 3.33 11.16 -5.50
CA LEU A 120 2.29 12.00 -4.91
C LEU A 120 1.02 11.14 -4.83
N ASP A 121 0.41 11.09 -3.66
CA ASP A 121 -0.85 10.39 -3.43
C ASP A 121 -1.89 11.38 -2.93
N LEU A 122 -3.07 11.33 -3.54
CA LEU A 122 -4.28 11.98 -3.05
C LEU A 122 -5.12 10.90 -2.37
N LEU A 123 -5.32 11.02 -1.06
CA LEU A 123 -6.04 10.03 -0.27
C LEU A 123 -7.31 10.64 0.33
N ALA A 124 -8.41 9.93 0.23
CA ALA A 124 -9.65 10.27 0.89
C ALA A 124 -10.36 9.02 1.41
N PHE A 125 -10.66 8.97 2.69
CA PHE A 125 -11.31 7.83 3.35
C PHE A 125 -12.29 8.36 4.36
N GLY A 126 -13.53 7.90 4.38
CA GLY A 126 -14.51 8.43 5.34
C GLY A 126 -15.85 7.75 5.24
N SER A 127 -16.85 8.33 5.88
CA SER A 127 -18.25 7.91 5.78
C SER A 127 -19.00 8.72 4.73
N LEU A 128 -19.80 8.06 3.89
CA LEU A 128 -20.82 8.70 3.05
C LEU A 128 -22.13 8.90 3.82
N ALA A 129 -22.45 7.97 4.72
CA ALA A 129 -23.58 7.97 5.62
C ALA A 129 -23.29 7.05 6.81
N LYS A 130 -24.18 6.99 7.80
CA LYS A 130 -24.11 5.95 8.85
C LYS A 130 -24.01 4.57 8.18
N ASP A 131 -23.03 3.79 8.61
CA ASP A 131 -22.74 2.45 8.10
C ASP A 131 -22.37 2.35 6.60
N ILE A 132 -22.10 3.46 5.91
CA ILE A 132 -21.60 3.47 4.53
C ILE A 132 -20.32 4.28 4.48
N ALA A 133 -19.21 3.62 4.15
CA ALA A 133 -17.87 4.22 4.08
C ALA A 133 -17.29 4.12 2.67
N PHE A 134 -16.28 4.95 2.39
CA PHE A 134 -15.57 4.96 1.13
C PHE A 134 -14.06 5.09 1.36
N GLY A 135 -13.28 4.71 0.35
CA GLY A 135 -11.86 4.97 0.27
C GLY A 135 -11.41 5.17 -1.16
N VAL A 136 -10.63 6.21 -1.40
CA VAL A 136 -10.04 6.54 -2.70
C VAL A 136 -8.58 6.93 -2.49
N ILE A 137 -7.69 6.32 -3.26
CA ILE A 137 -6.31 6.75 -3.41
C ILE A 137 -6.05 6.93 -4.90
N TYR A 138 -5.73 8.16 -5.29
CA TYR A 138 -5.31 8.50 -6.64
C TYR A 138 -3.83 8.89 -6.64
N VAL A 139 -3.06 8.27 -7.53
CA VAL A 139 -1.62 8.51 -7.67
C VAL A 139 -1.40 9.14 -9.04
N PRO A 140 -1.30 10.47 -9.15
CA PRO A 140 -1.00 11.13 -10.42
C PRO A 140 0.39 10.78 -10.94
N GLY A 141 0.50 10.76 -12.27
CA GLY A 141 1.77 10.61 -12.98
C GLY A 141 2.73 11.77 -12.74
N LEU A 142 3.99 11.49 -12.44
CA LEU A 142 5.03 12.49 -12.16
C LEU A 142 6.05 12.60 -13.30
N GLY A 143 5.59 13.12 -14.44
CA GLY A 143 6.37 13.35 -15.68
C GLY A 143 7.78 13.91 -15.48
N SER A 144 7.85 15.17 -15.04
CA SER A 144 9.09 15.94 -14.86
C SER A 144 9.55 16.03 -13.40
N ALA A 145 8.66 15.70 -12.46
CA ALA A 145 8.89 15.83 -11.02
C ALA A 145 9.52 14.58 -10.38
N GLY A 146 9.47 13.42 -11.06
CA GLY A 146 9.93 12.11 -10.59
C GLY A 146 11.44 11.85 -10.69
N PHE A 147 12.28 12.79 -10.24
CA PHE A 147 13.75 12.71 -10.36
C PHE A 147 14.29 12.53 -11.79
N GLY A 148 13.51 12.92 -12.81
CA GLY A 148 13.87 12.71 -14.21
C GLY A 148 13.99 11.23 -14.61
N THR A 149 13.34 10.32 -13.87
CA THR A 149 13.35 8.87 -14.15
C THR A 149 12.41 8.46 -15.30
N GLY A 150 11.78 9.42 -15.97
CA GLY A 150 10.74 9.22 -16.97
C GLY A 150 9.35 9.49 -16.38
N GLY A 151 8.37 9.79 -17.24
CA GLY A 151 7.01 9.99 -16.77
C GLY A 151 6.36 8.68 -16.35
N SER A 152 5.68 8.71 -15.20
CA SER A 152 4.72 7.69 -14.81
C SER A 152 3.32 8.07 -15.27
N ASP A 153 2.50 7.06 -15.58
CA ASP A 153 1.06 7.24 -15.74
C ASP A 153 0.39 7.37 -14.37
N GLY A 154 -0.75 8.05 -14.32
CA GLY A 154 -1.57 8.10 -13.11
C GLY A 154 -2.56 6.94 -13.04
N ASP A 155 -2.82 6.41 -11.85
CA ASP A 155 -3.80 5.33 -11.63
C ASP A 155 -4.60 5.54 -10.32
N LEU A 156 -5.78 4.92 -10.26
CA LEU A 156 -6.51 4.70 -9.01
C LEU A 156 -5.88 3.52 -8.29
N GLU A 157 -5.01 3.80 -7.33
CA GLU A 157 -4.39 2.80 -6.48
C GLU A 157 -5.44 2.04 -5.66
N ALA A 158 -6.42 2.74 -5.10
CA ALA A 158 -7.57 2.16 -4.40
C ALA A 158 -8.83 2.97 -4.67
N ALA A 159 -9.97 2.30 -4.79
CA ALA A 159 -11.28 2.92 -4.91
C ALA A 159 -12.34 1.90 -4.49
N PHE A 160 -12.99 2.12 -3.34
CA PHE A 160 -13.98 1.19 -2.81
C PHE A 160 -15.10 1.89 -2.05
N VAL A 161 -16.23 1.19 -1.97
CA VAL A 161 -17.34 1.48 -1.05
C VAL A 161 -17.47 0.31 -0.09
N ARG A 162 -17.82 0.61 1.15
CA ARG A 162 -17.92 -0.34 2.26
C ARG A 162 -19.26 -0.13 2.98
N PHE A 163 -19.98 -1.22 3.18
CA PHE A 163 -21.22 -1.28 3.96
C PHE A 163 -20.91 -1.97 5.29
N ASN A 164 -21.10 -1.24 6.39
CA ASN A 164 -20.81 -1.68 7.74
C ASN A 164 -22.05 -2.21 8.43
N ASN A 165 -21.82 -3.01 9.47
CA ASN A 165 -22.84 -3.39 10.44
C ASN A 165 -24.14 -3.89 9.80
N LEU A 166 -24.02 -4.67 8.72
CA LEU A 166 -25.20 -5.22 8.04
C LEU A 166 -25.95 -6.11 9.03
N PHE A 167 -27.27 -5.98 9.07
CA PHE A 167 -28.12 -6.64 10.08
C PHE A 167 -27.78 -6.23 11.53
N SER A 168 -27.28 -5.00 11.72
CA SER A 168 -26.93 -4.42 13.02
C SER A 168 -25.86 -5.22 13.78
N THR A 169 -24.91 -5.84 13.05
CA THR A 169 -23.82 -6.61 13.65
C THR A 169 -22.47 -6.30 13.02
N SER A 170 -21.44 -6.12 13.84
CA SER A 170 -20.05 -5.96 13.39
C SER A 170 -19.48 -7.20 12.72
N LEU A 171 -20.18 -8.33 12.79
CA LEU A 171 -19.79 -9.59 12.18
C LEU A 171 -20.00 -9.62 10.66
N VAL A 172 -20.83 -8.75 10.10
CA VAL A 172 -21.17 -8.78 8.66
C VAL A 172 -20.97 -7.40 8.05
N ASN A 173 -19.89 -7.25 7.29
CA ASN A 173 -19.56 -6.05 6.54
C ASN A 173 -19.15 -6.45 5.13
N VAL A 174 -19.48 -5.62 4.15
CA VAL A 174 -19.14 -5.87 2.75
C VAL A 174 -18.37 -4.69 2.17
N LYS A 175 -17.23 -4.94 1.52
CA LYS A 175 -16.46 -3.93 0.78
C LYS A 175 -16.36 -4.35 -0.68
N VAL A 176 -16.59 -3.42 -1.61
CA VAL A 176 -16.53 -3.67 -3.05
C VAL A 176 -15.69 -2.59 -3.72
N GLY A 177 -14.81 -2.99 -4.64
CA GLY A 177 -13.96 -2.07 -5.42
C GLY A 177 -12.54 -2.58 -5.56
N LYS A 178 -11.57 -1.65 -5.68
CA LYS A 178 -10.13 -1.93 -5.66
C LYS A 178 -9.58 -1.59 -4.28
N PHE A 179 -9.03 -2.57 -3.56
CA PHE A 179 -8.58 -2.40 -2.17
C PHE A 179 -7.45 -3.36 -1.79
N GLU A 180 -6.71 -3.01 -0.74
CA GLU A 180 -5.72 -3.92 -0.13
C GLU A 180 -6.44 -5.10 0.54
N LEU A 181 -5.94 -6.33 0.30
CA LEU A 181 -6.39 -7.53 1.01
C LEU A 181 -6.04 -7.43 2.50
N ASP A 182 -6.78 -8.17 3.33
CA ASP A 182 -6.46 -8.26 4.76
C ASP A 182 -5.26 -9.17 5.02
N LEU A 183 -4.06 -8.68 4.71
CA LEU A 183 -2.82 -9.41 4.90
C LEU A 183 -2.34 -9.36 6.37
N PRO A 184 -1.54 -10.35 6.82
CA PRO A 184 -0.92 -10.31 8.14
C PRO A 184 -0.22 -8.97 8.45
N PHE A 185 0.52 -8.43 7.49
CA PHE A 185 1.12 -7.10 7.54
C PHE A 185 0.83 -6.37 6.24
N SER A 186 0.40 -5.12 6.34
CA SER A 186 0.11 -4.29 5.17
C SER A 186 1.41 -3.82 4.50
N GLU A 187 1.52 -4.04 3.18
CA GLU A 187 2.60 -3.44 2.38
C GLU A 187 2.40 -1.94 2.20
N LYS A 188 1.14 -1.51 2.10
CA LYS A 188 0.81 -0.10 1.90
C LYS A 188 1.06 0.76 3.15
N ARG A 189 1.28 0.10 4.30
CA ARG A 189 1.53 0.71 5.62
C ARG A 189 2.78 0.14 6.29
N SER A 190 3.77 -0.31 5.51
CA SER A 190 5.03 -0.81 6.05
C SER A 190 5.83 0.32 6.72
N PRO A 191 6.47 0.06 7.87
CA PRO A 191 7.37 1.03 8.52
C PRO A 191 8.72 1.16 7.79
N THR A 192 9.04 0.24 6.89
CA THR A 192 10.25 0.28 6.04
C THR A 192 9.97 1.07 4.76
N LEU A 193 10.95 1.88 4.32
CA LEU A 193 10.84 2.64 3.08
C LEU A 193 10.78 1.69 1.87
N ASN A 194 9.61 1.59 1.24
CA ASN A 194 9.40 1.04 -0.11
C ASN A 194 9.90 -0.40 -0.34
N THR A 195 9.94 -1.25 0.69
CA THR A 195 10.32 -2.65 0.51
C THR A 195 9.07 -3.53 0.45
N PRO A 196 8.70 -4.09 -0.72
CA PRO A 196 7.64 -5.08 -0.79
C PRO A 196 8.02 -6.32 0.03
N PHE A 197 7.04 -6.97 0.65
CA PHE A 197 7.27 -8.24 1.31
C PHE A 197 7.42 -9.32 0.23
N VAL A 198 8.62 -9.87 0.11
CA VAL A 198 8.96 -10.87 -0.90
C VAL A 198 7.94 -12.02 -0.94
N MET A 199 7.47 -12.45 0.23
CA MET A 199 6.46 -13.51 0.38
C MET A 199 5.11 -13.20 -0.30
N TYR A 200 4.71 -11.93 -0.42
CA TYR A 200 3.45 -11.57 -1.08
C TYR A 200 3.56 -11.56 -2.60
N HIS A 201 4.76 -11.28 -3.12
CA HIS A 201 5.04 -11.19 -4.55
C HIS A 201 5.74 -12.42 -5.11
N TYR A 202 6.10 -13.38 -4.26
CA TYR A 202 6.77 -14.59 -4.70
C TYR A 202 5.87 -15.44 -5.58
N MET A 203 6.35 -15.75 -6.78
CA MET A 203 5.72 -16.65 -7.73
C MET A 203 6.80 -17.59 -8.27
N SER A 204 6.48 -18.87 -8.35
CA SER A 204 7.34 -19.82 -9.05
C SER A 204 7.56 -19.34 -10.49
N GLY A 205 8.82 -19.29 -10.91
CA GLY A 205 9.22 -18.88 -12.27
C GLY A 205 9.42 -17.37 -12.51
N LYS A 206 9.21 -16.49 -11.51
CA LYS A 206 9.59 -15.06 -11.63
C LYS A 206 10.95 -14.79 -10.97
N PRO A 207 11.95 -14.24 -11.68
CA PRO A 207 13.13 -13.71 -11.01
C PRO A 207 12.75 -12.48 -10.17
N PHE A 208 13.31 -12.40 -8.96
CA PHE A 208 13.02 -11.42 -7.91
C PHE A 208 13.13 -9.94 -8.33
N ASN A 209 13.83 -9.64 -9.42
CA ASN A 209 14.05 -8.27 -9.87
C ASN A 209 14.05 -8.16 -11.40
N ARG A 210 13.07 -7.45 -11.96
CA ARG A 210 12.94 -7.18 -13.41
C ARG A 210 14.16 -6.43 -13.96
N VAL A 211 14.79 -5.58 -13.15
CA VAL A 211 15.87 -4.66 -13.58
C VAL A 211 17.25 -5.34 -13.57
N ILE A 212 17.53 -6.21 -12.60
CA ILE A 212 18.85 -6.88 -12.48
C ILE A 212 18.88 -8.22 -13.24
N ALA A 213 17.76 -8.97 -13.26
CA ALA A 213 17.70 -10.28 -13.88
C ALA A 213 17.16 -10.27 -15.33
N ASN A 214 16.57 -9.17 -15.79
CA ASN A 214 16.15 -9.01 -17.17
C ASN A 214 16.49 -7.61 -17.72
N PRO A 215 17.79 -7.26 -17.87
CA PRO A 215 18.23 -5.94 -18.32
C PRO A 215 17.75 -5.57 -19.74
N ALA A 216 17.21 -6.53 -20.49
CA ALA A 216 16.83 -6.39 -21.90
C ALA A 216 15.38 -6.79 -22.22
N GLY A 217 14.49 -6.92 -21.22
CA GLY A 217 13.08 -7.21 -21.50
C GLY A 217 12.82 -8.53 -22.24
N ASN A 218 13.69 -9.53 -22.05
CA ASN A 218 13.58 -10.84 -22.67
C ASN A 218 12.20 -11.47 -22.36
N PRO A 219 11.33 -11.65 -23.36
CA PRO A 219 9.98 -12.19 -23.17
C PRO A 219 9.97 -13.68 -22.80
N THR A 220 11.09 -14.40 -22.89
CA THR A 220 11.16 -15.82 -22.52
C THR A 220 11.03 -16.08 -21.01
N TYR A 221 11.26 -15.07 -20.17
CA TYR A 221 11.22 -15.20 -18.69
C TYR A 221 9.99 -14.56 -18.03
N ALA A 222 9.03 -14.07 -18.80
CA ALA A 222 7.87 -13.46 -18.21
C ALA A 222 6.73 -14.48 -17.99
N ASN A 223 5.98 -14.23 -16.93
CA ASN A 223 5.04 -15.16 -16.35
C ASN A 223 3.64 -14.61 -16.64
N ALA A 224 2.79 -15.44 -17.22
CA ALA A 224 1.40 -15.10 -17.54
C ALA A 224 0.56 -14.75 -16.30
N ASN A 225 1.02 -15.16 -15.11
CA ASN A 225 0.48 -14.76 -13.82
C ASN A 225 1.34 -13.64 -13.19
N ASP A 226 0.69 -12.57 -12.76
CA ASP A 226 1.31 -11.50 -12.00
C ASP A 226 0.59 -11.11 -10.70
N PHE A 227 -0.31 -11.97 -10.23
CA PHE A 227 -1.00 -11.81 -8.95
C PHE A 227 -0.07 -11.69 -7.71
N GLY A 228 0.12 -10.47 -7.20
CA GLY A 228 0.74 -10.22 -5.90
C GLY A 228 -0.31 -10.13 -4.79
N LEU A 229 -0.09 -10.83 -3.66
CA LEU A 229 -0.96 -10.69 -2.48
C LEU A 229 -0.93 -9.25 -1.93
N GLY A 230 0.20 -8.55 -2.08
CA GLY A 230 0.44 -7.19 -1.61
C GLY A 230 -0.15 -6.09 -2.50
N ASP A 231 -0.64 -6.46 -3.69
CA ASP A 231 -1.28 -5.52 -4.60
C ASP A 231 -2.73 -5.25 -4.17
N ASN A 232 -3.22 -4.06 -4.49
CA ASN A 232 -4.64 -3.76 -4.32
C ASN A 232 -5.44 -4.53 -5.36
N GLN A 233 -6.40 -5.31 -4.90
CA GLN A 233 -7.18 -6.22 -5.71
C GLN A 233 -8.54 -5.64 -6.03
N GLN A 234 -9.01 -5.88 -7.25
CA GLN A 234 -10.40 -5.62 -7.64
C GLN A 234 -11.28 -6.79 -7.21
N GLY A 235 -12.35 -6.52 -6.48
CA GLY A 235 -13.25 -7.57 -6.03
C GLY A 235 -14.21 -7.14 -4.93
N MET A 236 -14.59 -8.12 -4.12
CA MET A 236 -15.46 -7.98 -2.97
C MET A 236 -14.87 -8.69 -1.75
N GLU A 237 -15.04 -8.09 -0.57
CA GLU A 237 -14.67 -8.64 0.73
C GLU A 237 -15.92 -8.72 1.62
N LEU A 238 -16.13 -9.88 2.24
CA LEU A 238 -16.98 -10.08 3.41
C LEU A 238 -16.09 -10.21 4.64
N PHE A 239 -16.36 -9.44 5.68
CA PHE A 239 -15.52 -9.44 6.87
C PHE A 239 -16.28 -9.02 8.12
N GLY A 240 -15.71 -9.36 9.27
CA GLY A 240 -16.32 -9.03 10.54
C GLY A 240 -15.34 -9.10 11.69
N THR A 241 -15.73 -8.44 12.78
CA THR A 241 -14.99 -8.43 14.03
C THR A 241 -15.91 -8.75 15.21
N ARG A 242 -15.34 -9.37 16.24
CA ARG A 242 -16.00 -9.62 17.52
C ARG A 242 -14.99 -9.45 18.64
N ASP A 243 -15.35 -8.63 19.60
CA ASP A 243 -14.56 -8.41 20.80
C ASP A 243 -14.94 -9.42 21.89
N PHE A 244 -13.93 -9.79 22.69
CA PHE A 244 -14.02 -10.73 23.80
C PHE A 244 -13.38 -10.12 25.05
N ASP A 245 -14.21 -9.61 25.95
CA ASP A 245 -13.76 -8.94 27.18
C ASP A 245 -12.90 -9.85 28.06
N ALA A 246 -13.21 -11.15 28.10
CA ALA A 246 -12.52 -12.13 28.97
C ALA A 246 -11.03 -12.30 28.67
N ILE A 247 -10.61 -12.00 27.44
CA ILE A 247 -9.22 -12.10 26.99
C ILE A 247 -8.69 -10.76 26.48
N ASP A 248 -9.47 -9.69 26.66
CA ASP A 248 -9.24 -8.37 26.07
C ASP A 248 -8.79 -8.49 24.61
N GLY A 249 -9.58 -9.19 23.80
CA GLY A 249 -9.14 -9.67 22.48
C GLY A 249 -10.20 -9.49 21.41
N THR A 250 -9.78 -9.53 20.16
CA THR A 250 -10.65 -9.39 18.99
C THR A 250 -10.45 -10.56 18.05
N LEU A 251 -11.54 -11.27 17.74
CA LEU A 251 -11.60 -12.13 16.57
C LEU A 251 -11.94 -11.27 15.36
N ARG A 252 -11.17 -11.43 14.29
CA ARG A 252 -11.40 -10.80 12.99
C ARG A 252 -11.31 -11.84 11.90
N TYR A 253 -12.18 -11.75 10.91
CA TYR A 253 -12.11 -12.57 9.71
C TYR A 253 -12.36 -11.73 8.47
N SER A 254 -11.79 -12.15 7.35
CA SER A 254 -11.91 -11.54 6.03
C SER A 254 -11.96 -12.63 4.97
N LEU A 255 -12.95 -12.56 4.08
CA LEU A 255 -13.16 -13.49 2.97
C LEU A 255 -13.35 -12.67 1.69
N ASN A 256 -12.52 -12.91 0.70
CA ASN A 256 -12.40 -12.08 -0.49
C ASN A 256 -12.62 -12.92 -1.73
N ALA A 257 -13.38 -12.37 -2.68
CA ALA A 257 -13.46 -12.85 -4.04
C ALA A 257 -12.90 -11.76 -4.96
N VAL A 258 -11.72 -12.02 -5.55
CA VAL A 258 -10.98 -11.06 -6.37
C VAL A 258 -10.86 -11.54 -7.80
N SER A 259 -10.86 -10.61 -8.74
CA SER A 259 -10.75 -10.89 -10.16
C SER A 259 -9.38 -10.44 -10.68
N SER A 260 -8.68 -11.33 -11.37
CA SER A 260 -7.46 -10.98 -12.13
C SER A 260 -7.79 -10.52 -13.56
N SER A 261 -8.92 -9.85 -13.75
CA SER A 261 -9.44 -9.50 -15.07
C SER A 261 -8.72 -8.30 -15.68
N ALA A 262 -7.53 -8.54 -16.24
CA ALA A 262 -6.89 -7.61 -17.15
C ALA A 262 -7.27 -7.96 -18.59
N SER A 263 -8.14 -7.14 -19.21
CA SER A 263 -8.40 -7.17 -20.66
C SER A 263 -7.40 -6.32 -21.46
N ASN A 264 -6.49 -5.62 -20.77
CA ASN A 264 -5.52 -4.73 -21.38
C ASN A 264 -4.42 -5.53 -22.08
N VAL A 265 -4.40 -5.46 -23.42
CA VAL A 265 -3.39 -6.05 -24.32
C VAL A 265 -1.94 -5.62 -24.04
N SER A 266 -1.73 -4.58 -23.23
CA SER A 266 -0.43 -4.03 -22.84
C SER A 266 0.07 -4.44 -21.45
N GLY A 267 -0.74 -5.14 -20.65
CA GLY A 267 -0.38 -5.58 -19.28
C GLY A 267 0.11 -7.03 -19.21
N ALA A 268 0.78 -7.42 -18.12
CA ALA A 268 0.86 -8.83 -17.74
C ALA A 268 -0.44 -9.21 -16.98
N GLY A 269 -0.70 -10.51 -16.75
CA GLY A 269 -1.72 -10.89 -15.75
C GLY A 269 -3.17 -11.11 -16.18
N GLY A 270 -3.44 -11.23 -17.48
CA GLY A 270 -4.80 -11.46 -17.99
C GLY A 270 -5.40 -12.82 -17.59
N GLY A 271 -6.41 -12.83 -16.71
CA GLY A 271 -7.18 -14.03 -16.37
C GLY A 271 -8.67 -13.75 -16.18
N ARG A 272 -9.54 -14.66 -16.64
CA ARG A 272 -11.01 -14.56 -16.42
C ARG A 272 -11.46 -15.26 -15.12
N ALA A 273 -10.51 -15.71 -14.30
CA ALA A 273 -10.78 -16.54 -13.15
C ALA A 273 -10.91 -15.69 -11.88
N MET A 274 -11.94 -15.98 -11.10
CA MET A 274 -12.03 -15.52 -9.72
C MET A 274 -11.01 -16.27 -8.86
N GLN A 275 -10.45 -15.55 -7.91
CA GLN A 275 -9.54 -16.07 -6.90
C GLN A 275 -10.11 -15.71 -5.54
N PHE A 276 -9.86 -16.56 -4.55
CA PHE A 276 -10.41 -16.43 -3.21
C PHE A 276 -9.30 -16.30 -2.20
N TYR A 277 -9.38 -15.30 -1.34
CA TYR A 277 -8.45 -15.08 -0.23
C TYR A 277 -9.22 -15.03 1.08
N GLY A 278 -8.72 -15.70 2.11
CA GLY A 278 -9.28 -15.71 3.44
C GLY A 278 -8.22 -15.44 4.49
N HIS A 279 -8.59 -14.73 5.54
CA HIS A 279 -7.76 -14.48 6.70
C HIS A 279 -8.62 -14.49 7.96
N VAL A 280 -8.14 -15.11 9.02
CA VAL A 280 -8.75 -15.08 10.34
C VAL A 280 -7.68 -14.85 11.38
N THR A 281 -7.93 -13.93 12.32
CA THR A 281 -7.02 -13.61 13.41
C THR A 281 -7.74 -13.56 14.73
N GLN A 282 -7.08 -14.04 15.78
CA GLN A 282 -7.48 -13.84 17.17
C GLN A 282 -6.38 -13.04 17.87
N SER A 283 -6.75 -11.93 18.50
CA SER A 283 -5.86 -11.19 19.39
C SER A 283 -6.15 -11.45 20.87
N PHE A 284 -5.16 -11.16 21.72
CA PHE A 284 -5.20 -11.31 23.17
C PHE A 284 -4.49 -10.12 23.83
N GLY A 285 -5.13 -9.47 24.80
CA GLY A 285 -4.57 -8.30 25.52
C GLY A 285 -4.41 -7.04 24.65
N GLY A 286 -5.35 -6.80 23.75
CA GLY A 286 -5.40 -5.69 22.80
C GLY A 286 -5.77 -6.14 21.38
N TYR A 287 -5.58 -5.26 20.40
CA TYR A 287 -5.78 -5.54 18.97
C TYR A 287 -4.66 -6.41 18.37
N GLY A 288 -3.53 -6.58 19.06
CA GLY A 288 -2.44 -7.47 18.66
C GLY A 288 -1.45 -6.88 17.64
N ILE A 289 -1.47 -5.56 17.44
CA ILE A 289 -0.55 -4.83 16.55
C ILE A 289 0.37 -3.88 17.34
N VAL A 290 -0.20 -3.10 18.26
CA VAL A 290 0.55 -2.19 19.16
C VAL A 290 0.60 -2.77 20.55
N ASP A 291 -0.56 -3.23 21.04
CA ASP A 291 -0.70 -3.90 22.32
C ASP A 291 -1.13 -5.35 22.11
N GLY A 292 -0.79 -6.21 23.06
CA GLY A 292 -1.19 -7.61 23.05
C GLY A 292 -0.45 -8.48 22.03
N GLN A 293 -1.04 -9.65 21.76
CA GLN A 293 -0.51 -10.65 20.84
C GLN A 293 -1.60 -11.07 19.85
N ARG A 294 -1.21 -11.48 18.64
CA ARG A 294 -2.12 -11.96 17.60
C ARG A 294 -1.62 -13.26 16.99
N ILE A 295 -2.52 -14.18 16.75
CA ILE A 295 -2.31 -15.35 15.90
C ILE A 295 -3.30 -15.29 14.74
N GLY A 296 -2.86 -15.70 13.56
CA GLY A 296 -3.68 -15.73 12.37
C GLY A 296 -3.38 -16.89 11.44
N LEU A 297 -4.39 -17.21 10.62
CA LEU A 297 -4.31 -18.14 9.51
C LEU A 297 -4.81 -17.43 8.27
N PHE A 298 -4.05 -17.50 7.18
CA PHE A 298 -4.51 -17.01 5.89
C PHE A 298 -4.37 -18.08 4.81
N GLY A 299 -5.21 -17.96 3.80
CA GLY A 299 -5.26 -18.89 2.69
C GLY A 299 -5.68 -18.18 1.41
N MET A 300 -5.20 -18.70 0.30
CA MET A 300 -5.62 -18.27 -1.02
C MET A 300 -5.81 -19.50 -1.90
N ALA A 301 -6.88 -19.51 -2.68
CA ALA A 301 -7.12 -20.52 -3.69
C ALA A 301 -7.69 -19.88 -4.94
N GLY A 302 -7.25 -20.32 -6.11
CA GLY A 302 -7.73 -19.76 -7.35
C GLY A 302 -7.21 -20.51 -8.55
N ARG A 303 -7.49 -19.98 -9.73
CA ARG A 303 -6.95 -20.48 -10.98
C ARG A 303 -6.23 -19.34 -11.69
N THR A 304 -5.06 -19.62 -12.23
CA THR A 304 -4.25 -18.63 -12.94
C THR A 304 -3.80 -19.16 -14.29
N PRO A 305 -3.76 -18.33 -15.35
CA PRO A 305 -3.25 -18.74 -16.65
C PRO A 305 -1.78 -19.15 -16.56
N THR A 306 -1.43 -20.24 -17.25
CA THR A 306 -0.03 -20.69 -17.37
C THR A 306 0.56 -20.42 -18.75
N VAL A 307 -0.22 -19.82 -19.65
CA VAL A 307 0.17 -19.55 -21.04
C VAL A 307 -0.16 -18.10 -21.39
N GLY A 308 0.78 -17.42 -22.03
CA GLY A 308 0.58 -16.07 -22.56
C GLY A 308 -0.29 -16.07 -23.82
N ASN A 309 -0.93 -14.93 -24.11
CA ASN A 309 -1.80 -14.78 -25.28
C ASN A 309 -1.01 -14.73 -26.58
N ALA A 310 -1.09 -15.81 -27.37
CA ALA A 310 -0.40 -15.95 -28.65
C ALA A 310 -0.84 -14.93 -29.72
N ALA A 311 -2.00 -14.27 -29.55
CA ALA A 311 -2.48 -13.24 -30.47
C ALA A 311 -1.76 -11.89 -30.30
N ILE A 312 -1.00 -11.70 -29.22
CA ILE A 312 -0.28 -10.45 -28.95
C ILE A 312 1.14 -10.56 -29.51
N GLY A 313 1.31 -10.16 -30.77
CA GLY A 313 2.54 -10.30 -31.56
C GLY A 313 3.75 -9.48 -31.10
N THR A 314 3.75 -8.90 -29.90
CA THR A 314 4.81 -8.00 -29.43
C THR A 314 5.06 -8.12 -27.93
N GLY A 315 5.80 -9.15 -27.48
CA GLY A 315 6.47 -9.20 -26.16
C GLY A 315 5.62 -9.00 -24.88
N SER A 316 4.32 -8.75 -25.01
CA SER A 316 3.37 -8.46 -23.94
C SER A 316 2.64 -9.73 -23.55
N GLN A 317 2.55 -9.95 -22.24
CA GLN A 317 2.30 -11.26 -21.65
C GLN A 317 1.03 -11.28 -20.84
N THR A 318 -0.04 -10.76 -21.43
CA THR A 318 -1.37 -11.03 -20.88
C THR A 318 -1.59 -12.53 -20.92
N GLY A 319 -2.03 -13.16 -19.83
CA GLY A 319 -2.52 -14.53 -19.91
C GLY A 319 -3.70 -14.63 -20.89
N THR A 320 -3.89 -15.82 -21.47
CA THR A 320 -5.04 -16.09 -22.36
C THR A 320 -6.37 -16.12 -21.61
N GLY A 321 -6.35 -16.17 -20.28
CA GLY A 321 -7.49 -16.60 -19.45
C GLY A 321 -7.90 -18.07 -19.69
N GLU A 322 -7.14 -18.80 -20.50
CA GLU A 322 -7.31 -20.21 -20.84
C GLU A 322 -6.16 -21.04 -20.26
N GLN A 323 -6.32 -22.36 -20.27
CA GLN A 323 -5.35 -23.31 -19.66
C GLN A 323 -5.03 -23.00 -18.19
N ASN A 324 -5.99 -22.40 -17.46
CA ASN A 324 -5.77 -22.02 -16.07
C ASN A 324 -5.49 -23.24 -15.19
N LYS A 325 -4.39 -23.19 -14.44
CA LYS A 325 -4.05 -24.17 -13.41
C LYS A 325 -4.47 -23.66 -12.03
N THR A 326 -4.93 -24.59 -11.20
CA THR A 326 -5.27 -24.29 -9.81
C THR A 326 -4.00 -24.02 -9.03
N PHE A 327 -4.05 -23.04 -8.13
CA PHE A 327 -3.01 -22.79 -7.15
C PHE A 327 -3.63 -22.60 -5.78
N THR A 328 -2.83 -22.87 -4.75
CA THR A 328 -3.17 -22.59 -3.37
C THR A 328 -1.98 -21.97 -2.65
N ARG A 329 -2.24 -21.04 -1.74
CA ARG A 329 -1.27 -20.52 -0.78
C ARG A 329 -1.91 -20.63 0.60
N MET A 330 -1.13 -20.96 1.61
CA MET A 330 -1.58 -20.96 3.00
C MET A 330 -0.43 -20.53 3.88
N GLY A 331 -0.76 -19.90 4.99
CA GLY A 331 0.23 -19.47 5.96
C GLY A 331 -0.38 -19.22 7.31
N VAL A 332 0.52 -19.11 8.28
CA VAL A 332 0.22 -18.74 9.65
C VAL A 332 0.99 -17.47 9.96
N ASP A 333 0.40 -16.58 10.73
CA ASP A 333 1.07 -15.38 11.24
C ASP A 333 0.96 -15.29 12.74
N PHE A 334 2.04 -14.76 13.33
CA PHE A 334 2.14 -14.47 14.74
C PHE A 334 2.66 -13.04 14.87
N SER A 335 1.96 -12.23 15.66
CA SER A 335 2.38 -10.89 16.05
C SER A 335 2.54 -10.90 17.56
N LEU A 336 3.77 -10.75 18.04
CA LEU A 336 4.09 -10.72 19.45
C LEU A 336 4.59 -9.33 19.79
N THR A 337 3.85 -8.63 20.65
CA THR A 337 4.33 -7.38 21.24
C THR A 337 5.15 -7.72 22.47
N ALA A 338 6.47 -7.66 22.35
CA ALA A 338 7.36 -7.69 23.51
C ALA A 338 7.48 -6.28 24.08
N MET A 339 6.99 -6.10 25.31
CA MET A 339 6.89 -4.87 26.09
C MET A 339 7.87 -3.73 25.73
N GLY A 340 7.33 -2.58 25.36
CA GLY A 340 7.93 -1.30 25.73
C GLY A 340 7.34 -0.89 27.07
N THR A 341 7.94 -1.30 28.18
CA THR A 341 7.72 -0.64 29.46
C THR A 341 8.03 0.84 29.27
N VAL A 342 7.00 1.69 29.39
CA VAL A 342 7.17 3.14 29.60
C VAL A 342 7.67 3.37 31.01
#